data_AF-A0A534CGF4-F1
#
_entry.id   AF-A0A534CGF4-F1
#
_cell.length_a   1.000
_cell.length_b   1.000
_cell.length_c   1.000
_cell.angle_alpha   90.00
_cell.angle_beta   90.00
_cell.angle_gamma   90.00
#
_symmetry.space_group_name_H-M   'P 1'
#
loop_
_entity.id
_entity.type
_entity.pdbx_description
1 polymer ?
#
loop_
_entity_poly.entity_id
_entity_poly.type
_entity_poly.pdbx_seq_one_letter_code
_entity_poly.pdbx_strand_id
1 'polypeptide(L)'
;MDLSYCHLNIGIDGISLFFVLLTTFISPIAILSNYNNINNNLKYFLISFLLLETLQIGVFIVLDLILFYIFFESVLPILFLIIIIYGSGEARIRSALLLFLYTLAGSLFMLLAILQIYSYVGSTDFQIISLSDINLDSQKIL
;
A
#
# COMPACT_ATOMS: atom_id res chain seq x y z
N MET A 1 -14.12 16.00 24.71
CA MET A 1 -13.38 15.83 23.45
C MET A 1 -13.02 14.37 23.39
N ASP A 2 -13.89 13.57 22.80
CA ASP A 2 -13.63 12.14 22.66
C ASP A 2 -12.55 12.01 21.57
N LEU A 3 -11.30 11.91 22.01
CA LEU A 3 -10.17 11.47 21.20
C LEU A 3 -10.41 9.99 20.90
N SER A 4 -11.25 9.72 19.89
CA SER A 4 -11.46 8.38 19.36
C SER A 4 -10.30 8.03 18.43
N TYR A 5 -9.33 7.34 19.02
CA TYR A 5 -8.15 6.84 18.33
C TYR A 5 -8.55 5.85 17.21
N CYS A 6 -8.10 6.14 15.98
CA CYS A 6 -8.26 5.32 14.77
C CYS A 6 -9.71 5.04 14.33
N HIS A 7 -10.41 6.06 13.82
CA HIS A 7 -11.56 5.81 12.98
C HIS A 7 -11.13 5.28 11.61
N LEU A 8 -11.80 4.21 11.13
CA LEU A 8 -11.71 3.79 9.73
C LEU A 8 -12.34 4.88 8.86
N ASN A 9 -11.54 5.88 8.51
CA ASN A 9 -11.96 6.97 7.63
C ASN A 9 -11.61 6.60 6.19
N ILE A 10 -12.64 6.45 5.37
CA ILE A 10 -12.60 5.91 4.02
C ILE A 10 -13.30 6.94 3.14
N GLY A 11 -12.62 7.41 2.10
CA GLY A 11 -13.16 8.42 1.20
C GLY A 11 -12.52 8.36 -0.19
N ILE A 12 -13.25 8.90 -1.17
CA ILE A 12 -12.83 8.90 -2.56
C ILE A 12 -12.83 10.35 -3.05
N ASP A 13 -11.67 10.81 -3.46
CA ASP A 13 -11.46 12.09 -4.12
C ASP A 13 -11.39 11.88 -5.64
N GLY A 14 -11.43 12.99 -6.40
CA GLY A 14 -11.31 12.94 -7.86
C GLY A 14 -10.06 12.19 -8.34
N ILE A 15 -8.93 12.32 -7.64
CA ILE A 15 -7.68 11.62 -7.98
C ILE A 15 -7.75 10.12 -7.65
N SER A 16 -8.29 9.75 -6.48
CA SER A 16 -8.28 8.34 -6.05
C SER A 16 -9.26 7.51 -6.86
N LEU A 17 -10.35 8.11 -7.34
CA LEU A 17 -11.28 7.47 -8.28
C LEU A 17 -10.55 6.94 -9.53
N PHE A 18 -9.66 7.74 -10.14
CA PHE A 18 -8.91 7.31 -11.32
C PHE A 18 -7.98 6.14 -11.01
N PHE A 19 -7.33 6.13 -9.86
CA PHE A 19 -6.45 5.03 -9.46
C PHE A 19 -7.22 3.75 -9.14
N VAL A 20 -8.37 3.84 -8.48
CA VAL A 20 -9.24 2.69 -8.20
C VAL A 20 -9.80 2.09 -9.50
N LEU A 21 -10.20 2.94 -10.46
CA LEU A 21 -10.62 2.46 -11.79
C LEU A 21 -9.47 1.81 -12.54
N LEU A 22 -8.27 2.38 -12.46
CA LEU A 22 -7.09 1.83 -13.12
C LEU A 22 -6.68 0.48 -12.51
N THR A 23 -6.69 0.32 -11.19
CA THR A 23 -6.35 -0.96 -10.54
C THR A 23 -7.36 -2.05 -10.89
N THR A 24 -8.66 -1.75 -10.76
CA THR A 24 -9.74 -2.70 -11.10
C THR A 24 -9.78 -3.04 -12.60
N PHE A 25 -9.27 -2.18 -13.47
CA PHE A 25 -9.14 -2.48 -14.90
C PHE A 25 -7.92 -3.33 -15.22
N ILE A 26 -6.76 -3.05 -14.61
CA ILE A 26 -5.51 -3.77 -14.90
C ILE A 26 -5.48 -5.17 -14.25
N SER A 27 -6.03 -5.33 -13.05
CA SER A 27 -6.05 -6.61 -12.32
C SER A 27 -6.62 -7.78 -13.17
N PRO A 28 -7.83 -7.70 -13.74
CA PRO A 28 -8.38 -8.78 -14.55
C PRO A 28 -7.57 -9.02 -15.84
N ILE A 29 -7.00 -7.97 -16.45
CA ILE A 29 -6.13 -8.09 -17.63
C ILE A 29 -4.86 -8.86 -17.28
N ALA A 30 -4.25 -8.59 -16.12
CA ALA A 30 -3.07 -9.30 -15.64
C ALA A 30 -3.35 -10.78 -15.36
N ILE A 31 -4.53 -11.10 -14.81
CA ILE A 31 -4.98 -12.47 -14.59
C ILE A 31 -5.20 -13.19 -15.94
N LEU A 32 -5.90 -12.56 -16.88
CA LEU A 32 -6.17 -13.09 -18.22
C LEU A 32 -4.88 -13.37 -19.00
N SER A 33 -3.88 -12.50 -18.89
CA SER A 33 -2.59 -12.68 -19.55
C SER A 33 -1.83 -13.94 -19.10
N ASN A 34 -2.12 -14.46 -17.91
CA ASN A 34 -1.44 -15.63 -17.35
C ASN A 34 -2.23 -16.94 -17.52
N TYR A 35 -3.35 -16.93 -18.26
CA TYR A 35 -4.26 -18.07 -18.40
C TYR A 35 -3.58 -19.37 -18.84
N ASN A 36 -2.64 -19.30 -19.79
CA ASN A 36 -1.95 -20.49 -20.33
C ASN A 36 -0.66 -20.87 -19.56
N ASN A 37 -0.18 -20.02 -18.66
CA ASN A 37 1.15 -20.18 -18.06
C ASN A 37 1.09 -20.88 -16.69
N ILE A 38 -0.07 -20.88 -16.04
CA ILE A 38 -0.24 -21.37 -14.67
C ILE A 38 -0.97 -22.70 -14.69
N ASN A 39 -0.20 -23.79 -14.74
CA ASN A 39 -0.75 -25.14 -14.80
C ASN A 39 -0.99 -25.75 -13.40
N ASN A 40 -0.31 -25.26 -12.37
CA ASN A 40 -0.43 -25.76 -11.00
C ASN A 40 -1.03 -24.71 -10.07
N ASN A 41 -1.96 -25.13 -9.20
CA ASN A 41 -2.48 -24.33 -8.08
C ASN A 41 -3.18 -23.01 -8.45
N LEU A 42 -3.90 -22.97 -9.57
CA LEU A 42 -4.68 -21.81 -10.05
C LEU A 42 -5.54 -21.13 -8.96
N LYS A 43 -6.13 -21.92 -8.05
CA LYS A 43 -6.95 -21.38 -6.95
C LYS A 43 -6.13 -20.46 -6.03
N TYR A 44 -4.92 -20.86 -5.65
CA TYR A 44 -4.06 -20.06 -4.78
C TYR A 44 -3.53 -18.81 -5.49
N PHE A 45 -3.24 -18.93 -6.79
CA PHE A 45 -2.85 -17.80 -7.62
C PHE A 45 -3.97 -16.73 -7.64
N LEU A 46 -5.20 -17.13 -7.98
CA LEU A 46 -6.34 -16.23 -8.03
C LEU A 46 -6.63 -15.58 -6.68
N ILE A 47 -6.59 -16.35 -5.58
CA ILE A 47 -6.77 -15.79 -4.23
C ILE A 47 -5.70 -14.74 -3.94
N SER A 48 -4.43 -15.03 -4.23
CA SER A 48 -3.34 -14.07 -3.97
C SER A 48 -3.46 -12.78 -4.79
N PHE A 49 -3.89 -12.88 -6.06
CA PHE A 49 -4.11 -11.72 -6.92
C PHE A 49 -5.31 -10.87 -6.48
N LEU A 50 -6.42 -11.50 -6.12
CA LEU A 50 -7.59 -10.78 -5.59
C LEU A 50 -7.27 -10.12 -4.24
N LEU A 51 -6.50 -10.78 -3.37
CA LEU A 51 -6.05 -10.19 -2.11
C LEU A 51 -5.15 -8.97 -2.37
N LEU A 52 -4.21 -9.09 -3.30
CA LEU A 52 -3.35 -7.99 -3.75
C LEU A 52 -4.18 -6.80 -4.24
N GLU A 53 -5.17 -7.05 -5.11
CA GLU A 53 -6.07 -6.03 -5.65
C GLU A 53 -6.85 -5.31 -4.53
N THR A 54 -7.44 -6.06 -3.60
CA THR A 54 -8.21 -5.47 -2.49
C THR A 54 -7.36 -4.55 -1.61
N LEU A 55 -6.10 -4.91 -1.36
CA LEU A 55 -5.19 -4.08 -0.57
C LEU A 55 -4.75 -2.84 -1.34
N GLN A 56 -4.45 -2.97 -2.63
CA GLN A 56 -4.12 -1.83 -3.48
C GLN A 56 -5.26 -0.82 -3.59
N ILE A 57 -6.51 -1.30 -3.71
CA ILE A 57 -7.69 -0.43 -3.64
C ILE A 57 -7.79 0.23 -2.26
N GLY A 58 -7.53 -0.50 -1.18
CA GLY A 58 -7.49 0.04 0.18
C GLY A 58 -6.52 1.22 0.33
N VAL A 59 -5.32 1.12 -0.25
CA VAL A 59 -4.32 2.22 -0.23
C VAL A 59 -4.88 3.53 -0.81
N PHE A 60 -5.73 3.47 -1.82
CA PHE A 60 -6.26 4.67 -2.49
C PHE A 60 -7.48 5.29 -1.81
N ILE A 61 -8.20 4.53 -0.97
CA ILE A 61 -9.47 4.99 -0.37
C ILE A 61 -9.27 5.46 1.08
N VAL A 62 -8.19 5.03 1.74
CA VAL A 62 -7.94 5.37 3.14
C VAL A 62 -7.57 6.85 3.31
N LEU A 63 -8.24 7.51 4.27
CA LEU A 63 -8.02 8.91 4.62
C LEU A 63 -7.21 9.13 5.91
N ASP A 64 -6.60 8.10 6.46
CA ASP A 64 -5.73 8.18 7.64
C ASP A 64 -4.31 7.69 7.28
N LEU A 65 -3.29 8.47 7.63
CA LEU A 65 -1.88 8.18 7.34
C LEU A 65 -1.39 6.85 7.92
N ILE A 66 -1.84 6.47 9.12
CA ILE A 66 -1.42 5.21 9.76
C ILE A 66 -2.06 4.03 9.03
N LEU A 67 -3.37 4.11 8.75
CA LEU A 67 -4.05 3.08 7.97
C LEU A 67 -3.44 2.97 6.56
N PHE A 68 -3.11 4.11 5.93
CA PHE A 68 -2.44 4.13 4.63
C PHE A 68 -1.12 3.36 4.70
N TYR A 69 -0.30 3.61 5.71
CA TYR A 69 0.96 2.88 5.94
C TYR A 69 0.72 1.37 6.10
N ILE A 70 -0.30 0.97 6.87
CA ILE A 70 -0.63 -0.44 7.08
C ILE A 70 -1.04 -1.12 5.77
N PHE A 71 -1.91 -0.49 4.97
CA PHE A 71 -2.30 -1.04 3.66
C PHE A 71 -1.12 -1.09 2.70
N PHE A 72 -0.29 -0.04 2.68
CA PHE A 72 0.92 0.04 1.86
C PHE A 72 1.89 -1.11 2.16
N GLU A 73 2.19 -1.34 3.43
CA GLU A 73 3.04 -2.47 3.87
C GLU A 73 2.40 -3.83 3.64
N SER A 74 1.07 -3.95 3.77
CA SER A 74 0.36 -5.23 3.60
C SER A 74 0.44 -5.77 2.18
N VAL A 75 0.61 -4.92 1.16
CA VAL A 75 0.81 -5.33 -0.23
C VAL A 75 2.12 -6.12 -0.40
N LEU A 76 3.16 -5.80 0.38
CA LEU A 76 4.51 -6.35 0.22
C LEU A 76 4.61 -7.85 0.46
N PRO A 77 4.11 -8.41 1.58
CA PRO A 77 4.14 -9.86 1.81
C PRO A 77 3.45 -10.66 0.72
N ILE A 78 2.32 -10.17 0.19
CA ILE A 78 1.56 -10.88 -0.85
C ILE A 78 2.32 -10.85 -2.18
N LEU A 79 2.88 -9.69 -2.53
CA LEU A 79 3.68 -9.55 -3.73
C LEU A 79 4.96 -10.40 -3.66
N PHE A 80 5.61 -10.46 -2.49
CA PHE A 80 6.75 -11.33 -2.23
C PHE A 80 6.40 -12.82 -2.45
N LEU A 81 5.27 -13.28 -1.94
CA LEU A 81 4.78 -14.65 -2.14
C LEU A 81 4.49 -14.94 -3.63
N ILE A 82 3.86 -14.01 -4.34
CA ILE A 82 3.56 -14.17 -5.76
C ILE A 82 4.84 -14.34 -6.58
N ILE A 83 5.88 -13.52 -6.34
CA ILE A 83 7.15 -13.62 -7.07
C ILE A 83 7.90 -14.92 -6.76
N ILE A 84 7.90 -15.39 -5.51
CA ILE A 84 8.62 -16.62 -5.16
C ILE A 84 7.97 -17.85 -5.80
N ILE A 85 6.64 -17.93 -5.75
CA ILE A 85 5.90 -19.11 -6.20
C ILE A 85 5.74 -19.11 -7.71
N TYR A 86 5.34 -17.98 -8.29
CA TYR A 86 4.94 -17.86 -9.70
C TYR A 86 5.93 -17.05 -10.55
N GLY A 87 6.95 -16.45 -9.95
CA GLY A 87 7.99 -15.72 -10.69
C GLY A 87 8.80 -16.66 -11.60
N SER A 88 9.19 -16.12 -12.75
CA SER A 88 9.99 -16.83 -13.75
C SER A 88 11.49 -16.67 -13.48
N GLY A 89 12.27 -17.70 -13.82
CA GLY A 89 13.73 -17.70 -13.76
C GLY A 89 14.34 -18.12 -12.42
N GLU A 90 15.62 -18.46 -12.47
CA GLU A 90 16.38 -18.97 -11.32
C GLU A 90 16.62 -17.90 -10.25
N ALA A 91 16.67 -16.63 -10.65
CA ALA A 91 16.92 -15.50 -9.76
C ALA A 91 15.66 -14.94 -9.06
N ARG A 92 14.48 -15.59 -9.18
CA ARG A 92 13.22 -15.08 -8.62
C ARG A 92 13.26 -14.81 -7.11
N ILE A 93 13.96 -15.64 -6.34
CA ILE A 93 14.13 -15.46 -4.89
C ILE A 93 14.95 -14.18 -4.63
N ARG A 94 16.02 -13.97 -5.40
CA ARG A 94 16.84 -12.74 -5.29
C ARG A 94 16.01 -11.51 -5.65
N SER A 95 15.23 -11.56 -6.72
CA SER A 95 14.37 -10.46 -7.15
C SER A 95 13.29 -10.13 -6.11
N ALA A 96 12.65 -11.15 -5.53
CA ALA A 96 11.65 -10.97 -4.47
C ALA A 96 12.26 -10.33 -3.23
N LEU A 97 13.44 -10.81 -2.79
CA LEU A 97 14.15 -10.25 -1.64
C LEU A 97 14.59 -8.81 -1.87
N LEU A 98 15.13 -8.49 -3.05
CA LEU A 98 15.52 -7.13 -3.38
C LEU A 98 14.30 -6.21 -3.38
N LEU A 99 13.20 -6.61 -4.02
CA LEU A 99 11.97 -5.83 -4.01
C LEU A 99 11.52 -5.56 -2.58
N PHE A 100 11.43 -6.59 -1.74
CA PHE A 100 11.02 -6.46 -0.34
C PHE A 100 11.93 -5.55 0.48
N LEU A 101 13.26 -5.72 0.37
CA LEU A 101 14.23 -4.93 1.11
C LEU A 101 14.25 -3.46 0.67
N TYR A 102 14.18 -3.19 -0.64
CA TYR A 102 14.20 -1.82 -1.15
C TYR A 102 12.95 -1.04 -0.72
N THR A 103 11.78 -1.66 -0.79
CA THR A 103 10.52 -1.01 -0.40
C THR A 103 10.42 -0.86 1.12
N LEU A 104 10.82 -1.88 1.89
CA LEU A 104 10.78 -1.83 3.35
C LEU A 104 11.77 -0.80 3.91
N ALA A 105 12.97 -0.72 3.31
CA ALA A 105 13.93 0.31 3.71
C ALA A 105 13.37 1.73 3.47
N GLY A 106 12.72 1.96 2.32
CA GLY A 106 12.09 3.24 2.02
C GLY A 106 10.89 3.56 2.91
N SER A 107 10.05 2.56 3.20
CA SER A 107 8.85 2.76 4.01
C SER A 107 9.14 3.05 5.48
N LEU A 108 10.24 2.54 6.04
CA LEU A 108 10.66 2.90 7.40
C LEU A 108 10.90 4.40 7.56
N PHE A 109 11.46 5.07 6.55
CA PHE A 109 11.58 6.54 6.56
C PHE A 109 10.21 7.22 6.49
N MET A 110 9.28 6.67 5.70
CA MET A 110 7.89 7.15 5.67
C MET A 110 7.21 7.02 7.04
N LEU A 111 7.44 5.90 7.77
CA LEU A 111 6.91 5.72 9.12
C LEU A 111 7.43 6.80 10.08
N LEU A 112 8.73 7.10 10.04
CA LEU A 112 9.33 8.16 10.85
C LEU A 112 8.69 9.53 10.56
N ALA A 113 8.43 9.84 9.30
CA ALA A 113 7.74 11.07 8.91
C ALA A 113 6.31 11.12 9.45
N ILE A 114 5.55 10.02 9.36
CA ILE A 114 4.18 9.93 9.89
C ILE A 114 4.16 10.13 11.42
N LEU A 115 5.11 9.52 12.14
CA LEU A 115 5.24 9.71 13.59
C LEU A 115 5.58 11.15 13.95
N GLN A 116 6.45 11.80 13.17
CA GLN A 116 6.78 13.20 13.36
C GLN A 116 5.55 14.09 13.16
N ILE A 117 4.78 13.89 12.09
CA ILE A 117 3.53 14.63 11.83
C ILE A 117 2.54 14.44 12.97
N TYR A 118 2.35 13.19 13.41
CA TYR A 118 1.49 12.87 14.55
C TYR A 118 1.91 13.61 15.82
N SER A 119 3.21 13.75 16.08
CA SER A 119 3.70 14.48 17.26
C SER A 119 3.36 15.98 17.25
N TYR A 120 3.25 16.59 16.06
CA TYR A 120 2.92 18.01 15.91
C TYR A 120 1.42 18.27 15.86
N VAL A 121 0.67 17.46 15.11
CA VAL A 121 -0.77 17.69 14.83
C VAL A 121 -1.66 16.98 15.86
N GLY A 122 -1.17 15.90 16.47
CA GLY A 122 -1.95 15.07 17.42
C GLY A 122 -3.02 14.18 16.75
N SER A 123 -3.05 14.14 15.41
CA SER A 123 -3.98 13.36 14.59
C SER A 123 -3.29 12.83 13.34
N THR A 124 -3.82 11.74 12.79
CA THR A 124 -3.35 11.11 11.55
C THR A 124 -4.35 11.19 10.40
N ASP A 125 -5.49 11.84 10.63
CA ASP A 125 -6.48 12.11 9.59
C ASP A 125 -5.96 13.17 8.60
N PHE A 126 -5.99 12.87 7.30
CA PHE A 126 -5.58 13.79 6.25
C PHE A 126 -6.31 15.14 6.31
N GLN A 127 -7.59 15.15 6.68
CA GLN A 127 -8.37 16.39 6.73
C GLN A 127 -7.83 17.33 7.81
N ILE A 128 -7.53 16.79 8.99
CA ILE A 128 -7.01 17.57 10.12
C ILE A 128 -5.59 18.06 9.82
N ILE A 129 -4.76 17.22 9.20
CA ILE A 129 -3.40 17.59 8.81
C ILE A 129 -3.41 18.70 7.76
N SER A 130 -4.33 18.64 6.78
CA SER A 130 -4.44 19.66 5.73
C SER A 130 -4.77 21.06 6.25
N LEU A 131 -5.42 21.14 7.41
CA LEU A 131 -5.78 22.38 8.09
C LEU A 131 -4.70 22.86 9.06
N SER A 132 -3.67 22.06 9.30
CA SER A 132 -2.59 22.38 10.23
C SER A 132 -1.41 23.06 9.53
N ASP A 133 -0.95 24.18 10.09
CA ASP A 133 0.24 24.89 9.59
C ASP A 133 1.51 24.26 10.16
N ILE A 134 2.23 23.50 9.35
CA ILE A 134 3.51 22.89 9.72
C ILE A 134 4.65 23.87 9.39
N ASN A 135 5.45 24.22 10.40
CA ASN A 135 6.56 25.16 10.22
C ASN A 135 7.65 24.55 9.30
N LEU A 136 8.21 25.36 8.39
CA LEU A 136 9.20 24.91 7.42
C LEU A 136 10.51 24.45 8.09
N ASP A 137 10.84 24.99 9.27
CA ASP A 137 12.05 24.59 9.99
C ASP A 137 11.99 23.17 10.55
N SER A 138 10.79 22.67 10.88
CA SER A 138 10.62 21.28 11.30
C SER A 138 10.76 20.27 10.16
N GLN A 139 10.68 20.71 8.89
CA GLN A 139 10.84 19.83 7.73
C GLN A 139 12.31 19.48 7.44
N LYS A 140 13.26 20.27 7.96
CA LYS A 140 14.71 20.07 7.71
C LYS A 140 15.32 18.92 8.53
N ILE A 141 14.56 18.39 9.49
CA ILE A 141 15.02 17.41 10.48
C ILE A 141 14.90 15.97 9.96
N LEU A 142 14.09 15.75 8.91
CA LEU A 142 13.89 14.49 8.20
C LEU A 142 14.65 14.50 6.87
#